data_AF-A0A553AU88-F1
#
_entry.id   AF-A0A553AU88-F1
#
_cell.length_a   1.000
_cell.length_b   1.000
_cell.length_c   1.000
_cell.angle_alpha   90.00
_cell.angle_beta   90.00
_cell.angle_gamma   90.00
#
_symmetry.space_group_name_H-M   'P 1'
#
loop_
_entity.id
_entity.type
_entity.pdbx_description
1 polymer ?
#
loop_
_entity_poly.entity_id
_entity_poly.type
_entity_poly.pdbx_seq_one_letter_code
_entity_poly.pdbx_strand_id
1 'polypeptide(L)'
;MQNLIALALDDRRLLRPAFVQEQGFSSLIFPDYIDRDDFLRLAAQARAAGSTAITIHHAEFGAGEQVETAADPEAAWESLFDHSHEDIIVSFAPAPLLLWLPAGEHFHVAFGSAAAMTGLADVVALKADFIAYVEESGLTEKGQAFLRDCLTRYMIQA
;
A
#
# COMPACT_ATOMS: atom_id res chain seq x y z
N MET A 1 -5.42 21.02 -6.00
CA MET A 1 -5.52 19.59 -5.67
C MET A 1 -4.21 19.24 -4.96
N GLN A 2 -4.27 18.73 -3.73
CA GLN A 2 -3.06 18.39 -3.00
C GLN A 2 -2.48 17.09 -3.58
N ASN A 3 -1.19 17.08 -3.89
CA ASN A 3 -0.49 15.93 -4.46
C ASN A 3 -0.34 14.85 -3.38
N LEU A 4 -1.02 13.71 -3.54
CA LEU A 4 -1.11 12.69 -2.50
C LEU A 4 0.25 12.02 -2.28
N ILE A 5 0.96 11.71 -3.35
CA ILE A 5 2.33 11.17 -3.28
C ILE A 5 3.25 12.08 -2.46
N ALA A 6 3.22 13.40 -2.68
CA ALA A 6 4.08 14.35 -1.99
C ALA A 6 3.71 14.53 -0.50
N LEU A 7 2.44 14.31 -0.15
CA LEU A 7 1.97 14.34 1.23
C LEU A 7 2.32 13.04 1.97
N ALA A 8 2.06 11.90 1.34
CA ALA A 8 2.16 10.59 1.95
C ALA A 8 3.59 10.04 1.97
N LEU A 9 4.41 10.32 0.95
CA LEU A 9 5.76 9.75 0.80
C LEU A 9 6.86 10.77 1.11
N ASP A 10 7.94 10.34 1.76
CA ASP A 10 9.14 11.15 2.01
C ASP A 10 10.01 11.33 0.75
N ASP A 11 11.12 12.07 0.85
CA ASP A 11 12.03 12.34 -0.29
C ASP A 11 12.69 11.07 -0.85
N ARG A 12 12.67 9.96 -0.10
CA ARG A 12 13.10 8.64 -0.55
C ARG A 12 11.93 7.78 -1.03
N ARG A 13 10.77 8.40 -1.24
CA ARG A 13 9.52 7.75 -1.67
C ARG A 13 9.01 6.68 -0.70
N LEU A 14 9.44 6.74 0.56
CA LEU A 14 8.94 5.87 1.61
C LEU A 14 7.71 6.49 2.27
N LEU A 15 6.68 5.69 2.55
CA LEU A 15 5.50 6.14 3.29
C LEU A 15 5.91 6.81 4.61
N ARG A 16 5.27 7.94 4.92
CA ARG A 16 5.48 8.68 6.17
C ARG A 16 4.55 8.12 7.25
N PRO A 17 5.07 7.54 8.34
CA PRO A 17 4.22 7.12 9.46
C PRO A 17 3.39 8.28 10.03
N ALA A 18 3.94 9.49 10.04
CA ALA A 18 3.25 10.70 10.47
C ALA A 18 1.99 10.98 9.63
N PHE A 19 2.05 10.79 8.31
CA PHE A 19 0.87 10.96 7.45
C PHE A 19 -0.24 9.97 7.86
N VAL A 20 0.10 8.69 8.05
CA VAL A 20 -0.86 7.66 8.50
C VAL A 20 -1.49 8.06 9.84
N GLN A 21 -0.67 8.47 10.81
CA GLN A 21 -1.11 8.85 12.16
C GLN A 21 -1.97 10.12 12.16
N GLU A 22 -1.61 11.15 11.39
CA GLU A 22 -2.35 12.41 11.26
C GLU A 22 -3.74 12.21 10.65
N GLN A 23 -3.90 11.22 9.78
CA GLN A 23 -5.22 10.82 9.25
C GLN A 23 -6.04 9.96 10.23
N GLY A 24 -5.47 9.55 11.36
CA GLY A 24 -6.09 8.59 12.29
C GLY A 24 -6.22 7.19 11.70
N PHE A 25 -5.31 6.81 10.80
CA PHE A 25 -5.31 5.51 10.14
C PHE A 25 -4.44 4.49 10.89
N SER A 26 -4.84 3.23 10.74
CA SER A 26 -3.99 2.06 10.99
C SER A 26 -3.34 1.64 9.67
N SER A 27 -2.24 0.89 9.75
CA SER A 27 -1.57 0.34 8.57
C SER A 27 -1.02 -1.06 8.81
N LEU A 28 -1.04 -1.86 7.75
CA LEU A 28 -0.52 -3.21 7.68
C LEU A 28 0.44 -3.32 6.51
N ILE A 29 1.56 -4.00 6.72
CA ILE A 29 2.57 -4.29 5.71
C ILE A 29 2.49 -5.77 5.34
N PHE A 30 2.50 -6.04 4.04
CA PHE A 30 2.39 -7.37 3.46
C PHE A 30 3.67 -7.72 2.72
N PRO A 31 4.12 -8.99 2.79
CA PRO A 31 5.29 -9.42 2.06
C PRO A 31 5.01 -9.43 0.57
N ASP A 32 6.05 -9.19 -0.22
CA ASP A 32 6.03 -9.26 -1.67
C ASP A 32 5.07 -8.28 -2.35
N TYR A 33 5.02 -8.34 -3.69
CA TYR A 33 4.08 -7.59 -4.49
C TYR A 33 2.65 -8.03 -4.22
N ILE A 34 1.71 -7.08 -4.28
CA ILE A 34 0.29 -7.42 -4.29
C ILE A 34 -0.02 -8.21 -5.56
N ASP A 35 -0.75 -9.31 -5.45
CA ASP A 35 -1.25 -10.04 -6.61
C ASP A 35 -2.63 -9.54 -7.04
N ARG A 36 -3.07 -10.03 -8.21
CA ARG A 36 -4.35 -9.63 -8.79
C ARG A 36 -5.52 -10.00 -7.89
N ASP A 37 -5.53 -11.18 -7.31
CA ASP A 37 -6.68 -11.68 -6.55
C ASP A 37 -6.81 -10.92 -5.23
N ASP A 38 -5.69 -10.58 -4.60
CA ASP A 38 -5.63 -9.72 -3.42
C ASP A 38 -6.09 -8.30 -3.73
N PHE A 39 -5.66 -7.74 -4.86
CA PHE A 39 -6.14 -6.43 -5.29
C PHE A 39 -7.66 -6.42 -5.54
N LEU A 40 -8.19 -7.41 -6.24
CA LEU A 40 -9.62 -7.52 -6.49
C LEU A 40 -10.43 -7.73 -5.21
N ARG A 41 -9.88 -8.47 -4.23
CA ARG A 41 -10.45 -8.64 -2.89
C ARG A 41 -10.52 -7.32 -2.13
N LEU A 42 -9.45 -6.51 -2.15
CA LEU A 42 -9.44 -5.16 -1.59
C LEU A 42 -10.49 -4.26 -2.24
N ALA A 43 -10.56 -4.26 -3.57
CA ALA A 43 -11.53 -3.47 -4.31
C ALA A 43 -12.97 -3.87 -3.99
N ALA A 44 -13.25 -5.17 -3.84
CA ALA A 44 -14.56 -5.67 -3.43
C ALA A 44 -14.93 -5.23 -2.01
N GLN A 45 -14.00 -5.30 -1.06
CA GLN A 45 -14.21 -4.81 0.30
C GLN A 45 -14.50 -3.31 0.33
N ALA A 46 -13.73 -2.52 -0.43
CA ALA A 46 -13.95 -1.08 -0.50
C ALA A 46 -15.30 -0.72 -1.15
N ARG A 47 -15.71 -1.46 -2.19
CA ARG A 47 -17.03 -1.33 -2.82
C ARG A 47 -18.16 -1.65 -1.84
N ALA A 48 -18.01 -2.69 -1.02
CA ALA A 48 -18.96 -3.00 0.04
C ALA A 48 -19.06 -1.86 1.08
N ALA A 49 -17.98 -1.10 1.26
CA ALA A 49 -17.93 0.11 2.09
C ALA A 49 -18.36 1.40 1.35
N GLY A 50 -18.87 1.30 0.12
CA GLY A 50 -19.42 2.42 -0.64
C GLY A 50 -18.47 3.07 -1.65
N SER A 51 -17.28 2.52 -1.87
CA SER A 51 -16.40 2.93 -2.97
C SER A 51 -17.05 2.69 -4.33
N THR A 52 -17.01 3.69 -5.21
CA THR A 52 -17.53 3.59 -6.59
C THR A 52 -16.45 3.67 -7.65
N ALA A 53 -15.23 4.07 -7.27
CA ALA A 53 -14.10 4.22 -8.15
C ALA A 53 -12.79 3.97 -7.40
N ILE A 54 -11.80 3.52 -8.16
CA ILE A 54 -10.43 3.30 -7.72
C ILE A 54 -9.59 4.40 -8.36
N THR A 55 -8.91 5.19 -7.54
CA THR A 55 -8.01 6.26 -8.02
C THR A 55 -6.57 5.81 -7.85
N ILE A 56 -5.79 5.85 -8.92
CA ILE A 56 -4.38 5.44 -8.93
C ILE A 56 -3.56 6.72 -9.03
N HIS A 57 -2.80 7.01 -7.98
CA HIS A 57 -1.82 8.08 -7.96
C HIS A 57 -0.47 7.46 -8.24
N HIS A 58 0.23 7.89 -9.28
CA HIS A 58 1.53 7.33 -9.62
C HIS A 58 2.53 8.42 -10.00
N ALA A 59 3.81 8.17 -9.74
CA ALA A 59 4.88 9.05 -10.17
C ALA A 59 6.20 8.29 -10.37
N GLU A 60 6.81 8.47 -11.55
CA GLU A 60 8.21 8.14 -11.76
C GLU A 60 9.13 8.96 -10.83
N PHE A 61 10.32 8.43 -10.54
CA PHE A 61 11.32 9.15 -9.76
C PHE A 61 11.70 10.48 -10.42
N GLY A 62 11.52 11.58 -9.67
CA GLY A 62 11.77 12.94 -10.16
C GLY A 62 10.66 13.54 -11.03
N ALA A 63 9.61 12.77 -11.35
CA ALA A 63 8.44 13.25 -12.05
C ALA A 63 7.34 13.77 -11.09
N GLY A 64 6.41 14.53 -11.64
CA GLY A 64 5.19 14.94 -10.96
C GLY A 64 4.17 13.80 -10.88
N GLU A 65 3.27 13.88 -9.91
CA GLU A 65 2.15 12.93 -9.76
C GLU A 65 1.21 12.99 -10.97
N GLN A 66 0.85 11.82 -11.45
CA GLN A 66 -0.22 11.56 -12.40
C GLN A 66 -1.34 10.78 -11.69
N VAL A 67 -2.56 10.94 -12.19
CA VAL A 67 -3.76 10.39 -11.56
C VAL A 67 -4.65 9.75 -12.60
N GLU A 68 -4.97 8.49 -12.38
CA GLU A 68 -5.94 7.72 -13.16
C GLU A 68 -7.11 7.31 -12.29
N THR A 69 -8.28 7.10 -12.89
CA THR A 69 -9.46 6.67 -12.16
C THR A 69 -10.24 5.64 -12.97
N ALA A 70 -10.49 4.49 -12.37
CA ALA A 70 -11.25 3.41 -12.97
C ALA A 70 -12.41 3.01 -12.06
N ALA A 71 -13.60 2.84 -12.64
CA ALA A 71 -14.74 2.27 -11.93
C ALA A 71 -14.62 0.74 -11.83
N ASP A 72 -13.98 0.10 -12.82
CA ASP A 72 -13.80 -1.35 -12.90
C ASP A 72 -12.45 -1.76 -12.26
N PRO A 73 -12.42 -2.73 -11.31
CA PRO A 73 -11.19 -3.12 -10.64
C PRO A 73 -10.24 -3.88 -11.57
N GLU A 74 -10.75 -4.56 -12.60
CA GLU A 74 -9.90 -5.21 -13.60
C GLU A 74 -9.11 -4.18 -14.39
N ALA A 75 -9.79 -3.14 -14.89
CA ALA A 75 -9.14 -2.02 -15.57
C ALA A 75 -8.15 -1.27 -14.64
N ALA A 76 -8.50 -1.11 -13.36
CA ALA A 76 -7.58 -0.52 -12.38
C ALA A 76 -6.33 -1.39 -12.17
N TRP A 77 -6.49 -2.71 -12.10
CA TRP A 77 -5.37 -3.65 -11.99
C TRP A 77 -4.45 -3.61 -13.22
N GLU A 78 -5.01 -3.56 -14.42
CA GLU A 78 -4.23 -3.43 -15.66
C GLU A 78 -3.39 -2.13 -15.66
N SER A 79 -4.00 -1.00 -15.28
CA SER A 79 -3.28 0.28 -15.13
C SER A 79 -2.15 0.19 -14.08
N LEU A 80 -2.38 -0.45 -12.93
CA LEU A 80 -1.33 -0.67 -11.93
C LEU A 80 -0.12 -1.43 -12.50
N PHE A 81 -0.39 -2.44 -13.32
CA PHE A 81 0.68 -3.24 -13.93
C PHE A 81 1.52 -2.41 -14.91
N ASP A 82 0.88 -1.56 -15.72
CA ASP A 82 1.55 -0.65 -16.66
C ASP A 82 2.47 0.35 -15.93
N HIS A 83 2.11 0.76 -14.71
CA HIS A 83 2.87 1.69 -13.87
C HIS A 83 3.70 1.02 -12.77
N SER A 84 3.88 -0.31 -12.79
CA SER A 84 4.57 -1.07 -11.74
C SER A 84 6.04 -0.68 -11.46
N HIS A 85 6.64 0.12 -12.35
CA HIS A 85 7.98 0.68 -12.21
C HIS A 85 7.99 2.05 -11.49
N GLU A 86 6.83 2.59 -11.15
CA GLU A 86 6.62 3.88 -10.49
C GLU A 86 6.18 3.70 -9.03
N ASP A 87 6.25 4.77 -8.24
CA ASP A 87 5.63 4.77 -6.91
C ASP A 87 4.13 4.96 -7.04
N ILE A 88 3.34 4.04 -6.48
CA ILE A 88 1.89 4.07 -6.61
C ILE A 88 1.21 4.18 -5.25
N ILE A 89 0.20 5.05 -5.15
CA ILE A 89 -0.81 5.03 -4.10
C ILE A 89 -2.19 4.84 -4.73
N VAL A 90 -2.87 3.77 -4.36
CA VAL A 90 -4.26 3.51 -4.73
C VAL A 90 -5.19 4.03 -3.64
N SER A 91 -6.22 4.77 -4.03
CA SER A 91 -7.28 5.23 -3.14
C SER A 91 -8.62 4.62 -3.54
N PHE A 92 -9.37 4.13 -2.54
CA PHE A 92 -10.70 3.56 -2.74
C PHE A 92 -11.82 4.48 -2.21
N ALA A 93 -11.69 5.78 -2.37
CA ALA A 93 -12.66 6.75 -1.86
C ALA A 93 -14.13 6.46 -2.27
N PRO A 94 -15.13 6.77 -1.43
CA PRO A 94 -15.02 7.34 -0.08
C PRO A 94 -14.65 6.34 1.02
N ALA A 95 -14.37 5.07 0.70
CA ALA A 95 -13.88 4.14 1.72
C ALA A 95 -12.50 4.62 2.22
N PRO A 96 -12.28 4.71 3.55
CA PRO A 96 -10.99 5.11 4.12
C PRO A 96 -10.01 3.93 4.05
N LEU A 97 -9.61 3.59 2.83
CA LEU A 97 -8.68 2.52 2.50
C LEU A 97 -7.78 3.00 1.35
N LEU A 98 -6.47 2.86 1.56
CA LEU A 98 -5.43 3.14 0.60
C LEU A 98 -4.42 2.00 0.57
N LEU A 99 -3.69 1.91 -0.54
CA LEU A 99 -2.64 0.94 -0.77
C LEU A 99 -1.44 1.68 -1.34
N TRP A 100 -0.26 1.52 -0.72
CA TRP A 100 1.00 2.02 -1.25
C TRP A 100 1.82 0.85 -1.81
N LEU A 101 2.19 0.97 -3.08
CA LEU A 101 3.05 0.05 -3.81
C LEU A 101 4.36 0.78 -4.12
N PRO A 102 5.40 0.60 -3.30
CA PRO A 102 6.72 1.17 -3.56
C PRO A 102 7.35 0.59 -4.84
N ALA A 103 7.99 1.46 -5.62
CA ALA A 103 8.74 1.03 -6.80
C ALA A 103 9.94 0.17 -6.40
N GLY A 104 10.05 -1.04 -6.96
CA GLY A 104 11.23 -1.91 -6.82
C GLY A 104 11.43 -2.55 -5.43
N GLU A 105 10.43 -2.46 -4.55
CA GLU A 105 10.49 -3.07 -3.23
C GLU A 105 9.56 -4.28 -3.12
N HIS A 106 9.98 -5.29 -2.36
CA HIS A 106 9.24 -6.54 -2.20
C HIS A 106 8.29 -6.52 -1.00
N PHE A 107 7.47 -5.49 -0.92
CA PHE A 107 6.38 -5.39 0.04
C PHE A 107 5.37 -4.36 -0.43
N HIS A 108 4.19 -4.38 0.15
CA HIS A 108 3.20 -3.32 0.01
C HIS A 108 2.56 -2.97 1.35
N VAL A 109 1.96 -1.78 1.44
CA VAL A 109 1.31 -1.31 2.68
C VAL A 109 -0.13 -0.94 2.40
N ALA A 110 -1.07 -1.59 3.07
CA ALA A 110 -2.45 -1.12 3.16
C ALA A 110 -2.58 -0.20 4.38
N PHE A 111 -3.29 0.91 4.24
CA PHE A 111 -3.53 1.84 5.34
C PHE A 111 -4.89 2.52 5.22
N GLY A 112 -5.52 2.79 6.34
CA GLY A 112 -6.90 3.27 6.36
C GLY A 112 -7.52 3.21 7.75
N SER A 113 -8.85 3.28 7.83
CA SER A 113 -9.53 3.16 9.12
C SER A 113 -9.21 1.82 9.82
N ALA A 114 -9.22 1.82 11.15
CA ALA A 114 -9.00 0.60 11.93
C ALA A 114 -9.96 -0.54 11.51
N ALA A 115 -11.24 -0.21 11.24
CA ALA A 115 -12.23 -1.17 10.76
C ALA A 115 -11.87 -1.79 9.40
N ALA A 116 -11.31 -0.99 8.49
CA ALA A 116 -10.83 -1.51 7.21
C ALA A 116 -9.67 -2.48 7.43
N MET A 117 -8.68 -2.11 8.27
CA MET A 117 -7.50 -2.95 8.52
C MET A 117 -7.82 -4.27 9.22
N THR A 118 -8.73 -4.28 10.21
CA THR A 118 -9.15 -5.51 10.89
C THR A 118 -9.79 -6.52 9.93
N GLY A 119 -10.44 -6.05 8.86
CA GLY A 119 -11.02 -6.93 7.84
C GLY A 119 -10.00 -7.55 6.88
N LEU A 120 -8.78 -7.01 6.79
CA LEU A 120 -7.80 -7.42 5.79
C LEU A 120 -6.96 -8.63 6.20
N ALA A 121 -6.48 -8.63 7.43
CA ALA A 121 -5.59 -9.67 7.93
C ALA A 121 -5.59 -9.74 9.45
N ASP A 122 -5.28 -10.92 9.98
CA ASP A 122 -4.89 -11.08 11.38
C ASP A 122 -3.47 -10.54 11.56
N VAL A 123 -3.29 -9.56 12.45
CA VAL A 123 -2.02 -8.86 12.63
C VAL A 123 -0.92 -9.78 13.15
N VAL A 124 -1.26 -10.76 13.99
CA VAL A 124 -0.27 -11.68 14.58
C VAL A 124 0.23 -12.66 13.52
N ALA A 125 -0.69 -13.23 12.74
CA ALA A 125 -0.37 -14.10 11.62
C ALA A 125 0.44 -13.35 10.55
N LEU A 126 -0.03 -12.16 10.13
CA LEU A 126 0.66 -11.35 9.13
C LEU A 126 2.09 -10.99 9.55
N LYS A 127 2.30 -10.67 10.83
CA LYS A 127 3.65 -10.41 11.36
C LYS A 127 4.54 -11.63 11.26
N ALA A 128 4.02 -12.81 11.60
CA ALA A 128 4.77 -14.06 11.53
C ALA A 128 5.13 -14.40 10.07
N ASP A 129 4.18 -14.25 9.16
CA ASP A 129 4.36 -14.48 7.72
C ASP A 129 5.40 -13.52 7.12
N PHE A 130 5.34 -12.23 7.47
CA PHE A 130 6.32 -11.25 7.01
C PHE A 130 7.73 -11.56 7.51
N ILE A 131 7.87 -11.98 8.78
CA ILE A 131 9.17 -12.39 9.33
C ILE A 131 9.70 -13.62 8.58
N ALA A 132 8.86 -14.64 8.37
CA ALA A 132 9.26 -15.84 7.64
C ALA A 132 9.71 -15.48 6.21
N TYR A 133 8.97 -14.62 5.52
CA TYR A 133 9.34 -14.08 4.21
C TYR A 133 10.74 -13.43 4.23
N VAL A 134 11.02 -12.57 5.23
CA VAL A 134 12.33 -11.92 5.34
C VAL A 134 13.47 -12.94 5.47
N GLU A 135 13.29 -13.99 6.30
CA GLU A 135 14.30 -15.04 6.48
C GLU A 135 14.50 -15.86 5.20
N GLU A 136 13.43 -16.08 4.42
CA GLU A 136 13.43 -16.91 3.20
C GLU A 136 13.74 -16.11 1.91
N SER A 137 13.80 -14.77 1.99
CA SER A 137 13.92 -13.86 0.85
C SER A 137 15.21 -14.00 0.02
N GLY A 138 16.24 -14.67 0.55
CA GLY A 138 17.57 -14.74 -0.09
C GLY A 138 18.31 -13.39 -0.18
N LEU A 139 17.77 -12.33 0.44
CA LEU A 139 18.38 -11.00 0.48
C LEU A 139 19.66 -11.01 1.32
N THR A 140 20.50 -10.00 1.07
CA THR A 140 21.65 -9.71 1.96
C THR A 140 21.17 -9.34 3.36
N GLU A 141 22.04 -9.47 4.36
CA GLU A 141 21.74 -9.05 5.75
C GLU A 141 21.21 -7.62 5.83
N LYS A 142 21.74 -6.71 4.99
CA LYS A 142 21.27 -5.31 4.92
C LYS A 142 19.86 -5.22 4.36
N GLY A 143 19.53 -6.00 3.34
CA GLY A 143 18.18 -6.05 2.77
C GLY A 143 17.17 -6.63 3.76
N GLN A 144 17.54 -7.70 4.46
CA GLN A 144 16.70 -8.25 5.52
C GLN A 144 16.49 -7.26 6.67
N ALA A 145 17.54 -6.58 7.12
CA ALA A 145 17.44 -5.55 8.15
C ALA A 145 16.49 -4.41 7.73
N PHE A 146 16.60 -3.95 6.48
CA PHE A 146 15.70 -2.95 5.91
C PHE A 146 14.22 -3.41 5.93
N LEU A 147 13.93 -4.64 5.55
CA LEU A 147 12.55 -5.17 5.59
C LEU A 147 12.02 -5.29 7.02
N ARG A 148 12.86 -5.69 8.00
CA ARG A 148 12.47 -5.71 9.42
C ARG A 148 12.19 -4.30 9.96
N ASP A 149 12.96 -3.32 9.52
CA ASP A 149 12.71 -1.91 9.85
C ASP A 149 11.39 -1.43 9.24
N CYS A 150 11.09 -1.81 7.99
CA CYS A 150 9.81 -1.52 7.34
C CYS A 150 8.63 -2.17 8.09
N LEU A 151 8.78 -3.42 8.53
CA LEU A 151 7.78 -4.10 9.36
C LEU A 151 7.45 -3.30 10.62
N THR A 152 8.47 -2.81 11.31
CA THR A 152 8.31 -1.99 12.52
C THR A 152 7.70 -0.63 12.20
N ARG A 153 8.11 -0.02 11.08
CA ARG A 153 7.71 1.32 10.66
C ARG A 153 6.27 1.40 10.18
N TYR A 154 5.78 0.37 9.49
CA TYR A 154 4.48 0.40 8.78
C TYR A 154 3.40 -0.47 9.39
N MET A 155 3.66 -1.15 10.51
CA MET A 155 2.62 -1.83 11.26
C MET A 155 2.10 -0.92 12.38
N ILE A 156 1.17 -0.01 12.02
CA ILE A 156 0.64 1.04 12.89
C ILE A 156 -0.79 0.70 13.29
N GLN A 157 -1.15 0.90 14.55
CA GLN A 157 -2.50 0.73 15.07
C GLN A 157 -2.95 2.06 15.69
N ALA A 158 -4.04 2.63 15.17
CA ALA A 158 -4.70 3.83 15.69
C ALA A 158 -5.76 3.52 16.75
#